data_AF-A0A962GI45-F1
#
_entry.id   AF-A0A962GI45-F1
#
_cell.length_a   1.000
_cell.length_b   1.000
_cell.length_c   1.000
_cell.angle_alpha   90.00
_cell.angle_beta   90.00
_cell.angle_gamma   90.00
#
_symmetry.space_group_name_H-M   'P 1'
#
loop_
_entity.id
_entity.type
_entity.pdbx_description
1 polymer ?
#
loop_
_entity_poly.entity_id
_entity_poly.type
_entity_poly.pdbx_seq_one_letter_code
_entity_poly.pdbx_strand_id
1 'polypeptide(L)'
;MKKISIILLMGMASVGFAMDAEQLKEAALKACDTQLESVPENMREQSKKTCECTVKKTDYEKVLAAQKTGNTEELQADAVKIAQECALASM
;
A
#
# COMPACT_ATOMS: atom_id res chain seq x y z
N MET A 1 48.83 -19.13 16.20
CA MET A 1 48.01 -18.09 16.85
C MET A 1 46.90 -17.68 15.89
N LYS A 2 45.67 -17.59 16.42
CA LYS A 2 44.41 -17.02 15.86
C LYS A 2 44.60 -16.18 14.58
N LYS A 3 43.76 -16.33 13.55
CA LYS A 3 42.38 -15.81 13.57
C LYS A 3 41.50 -16.60 12.59
N ILE A 4 40.53 -17.33 13.15
CA ILE A 4 39.36 -17.84 12.46
C ILE A 4 38.52 -16.60 12.10
N SER A 5 38.47 -16.24 10.82
CA SER A 5 37.52 -15.25 10.32
C SER A 5 36.13 -15.85 10.40
N ILE A 6 35.45 -15.55 11.49
CA ILE A 6 34.03 -15.85 11.69
C ILE A 6 33.27 -15.07 10.63
N ILE A 7 32.80 -15.78 9.60
CA ILE A 7 31.77 -15.32 8.68
C ILE A 7 30.49 -15.21 9.53
N LEU A 8 30.27 -14.03 10.09
CA LEU A 8 29.03 -13.68 10.76
C LEU A 8 27.98 -13.50 9.65
N LEU A 9 27.39 -14.61 9.23
CA LEU A 9 26.09 -14.61 8.56
C LEU A 9 25.11 -14.01 9.58
N MET A 10 24.96 -12.68 9.53
CA MET A 10 23.78 -12.01 10.02
C MET A 10 22.62 -12.52 9.17
N GLY A 11 22.11 -13.70 9.56
CA GLY A 11 20.72 -14.03 9.36
C GLY A 11 19.93 -12.97 10.09
N MET A 12 19.69 -11.85 9.40
CA MET A 12 18.56 -11.00 9.69
C MET A 12 17.37 -11.92 9.55
N ALA A 13 16.94 -12.46 10.69
CA ALA A 13 15.61 -13.00 10.84
C ALA A 13 14.69 -11.86 10.39
N SER A 14 14.21 -11.98 9.15
CA SER A 14 13.15 -11.16 8.61
C SER A 14 11.94 -11.42 9.50
N VAL A 15 11.82 -10.65 10.57
CA VAL A 15 10.57 -10.41 11.26
C VAL A 15 9.69 -9.64 10.28
N GLY A 16 9.21 -10.36 9.26
CA GLY A 16 8.13 -9.91 8.41
C GLY A 16 6.90 -9.89 9.29
N PHE A 17 6.64 -8.76 9.92
CA PHE A 17 5.32 -8.48 10.47
C PHE A 17 4.37 -8.49 9.27
N ALA A 18 3.70 -9.61 9.06
CA ALA A 18 2.62 -9.69 8.09
C ALA A 18 1.52 -8.74 8.60
N MET A 19 1.41 -7.56 7.99
CA MET A 19 0.32 -6.64 8.27
C MET A 19 -1.00 -7.33 7.90
N ASP A 20 -2.00 -7.23 8.76
CA ASP A 20 -3.35 -7.62 8.41
C ASP A 20 -4.03 -6.56 7.50
N ALA A 21 -5.21 -6.88 6.98
CA ALA A 21 -5.91 -6.02 6.03
C ALA A 21 -6.30 -4.67 6.62
N GLU A 22 -6.60 -4.62 7.93
CA GLU A 22 -6.97 -3.38 8.61
C GLU A 22 -5.75 -2.48 8.81
N GLN A 23 -4.62 -3.06 9.20
CA GLN A 23 -3.34 -2.35 9.28
C GLN A 23 -2.89 -1.82 7.92
N LEU A 24 -3.07 -2.60 6.85
CA LEU A 24 -2.78 -2.17 5.48
C LEU A 24 -3.67 -1.00 5.04
N LYS A 25 -4.95 -1.04 5.40
CA LYS A 25 -5.89 0.05 5.12
C LYS A 25 -5.53 1.31 5.89
N GLU A 26 -5.19 1.20 7.17
CA GLU A 26 -4.78 2.35 7.99
C GLU A 26 -3.49 2.97 7.45
N ALA A 27 -2.50 2.15 7.09
CA ALA A 27 -1.27 2.61 6.46
C ALA A 27 -1.56 3.33 5.13
N ALA A 28 -2.49 2.82 4.32
CA ALA A 28 -2.87 3.45 3.07
C ALA A 28 -3.61 4.80 3.27
N LEU A 29 -4.48 4.90 4.28
CA LEU A 29 -5.11 6.17 4.66
C LEU A 29 -4.06 7.21 5.09
N LYS A 30 -3.10 6.79 5.91
CA LYS A 30 -2.00 7.67 6.32
C LYS A 30 -1.14 8.11 5.14
N ALA A 31 -0.90 7.22 4.18
CA ALA A 31 -0.19 7.54 2.96
C ALA A 31 -0.96 8.54 2.07
N CYS A 32 -2.30 8.56 2.14
CA CYS A 32 -3.08 9.61 1.48
C CYS A 32 -2.73 10.99 2.05
N ASP A 33 -2.67 11.15 3.38
CA ASP A 33 -2.32 12.43 3.98
C ASP A 33 -0.89 12.87 3.63
N THR A 34 0.08 11.96 3.68
CA THR A 34 1.47 12.26 3.31
C THR A 34 1.61 12.66 1.83
N GLN A 35 0.85 12.03 0.93
CA GLN A 35 0.90 12.39 -0.49
C GLN A 35 0.38 13.80 -0.77
N LEU A 36 -0.46 14.38 0.08
CA LEU A 36 -0.98 15.74 -0.12
C LEU A 36 0.08 16.83 0.08
N GLU A 37 1.19 16.52 0.77
CA GLU A 37 2.28 17.47 0.96
C GLU A 37 2.91 17.90 -0.36
N SER A 38 2.95 16.99 -1.35
CA SER A 38 3.48 17.26 -2.70
C SER A 38 2.43 17.78 -3.68
N VAL A 39 1.15 17.84 -3.28
CA VAL A 39 0.05 18.31 -4.13
C VAL A 39 -0.15 19.82 -3.96
N PRO A 40 -0.31 20.59 -5.07
CA PRO A 40 -0.68 22.01 -5.02
C PRO A 40 -1.94 22.27 -4.20
N GLU A 41 -1.96 23.36 -3.41
CA GLU A 41 -3.04 23.62 -2.43
C GLU A 41 -4.44 23.59 -3.06
N ASN A 42 -4.59 24.16 -4.25
CA ASN A 42 -5.86 24.20 -4.98
C ASN A 42 -6.39 22.82 -5.42
N MET A 43 -5.56 21.77 -5.36
CA MET A 43 -5.93 20.40 -5.71
C MET A 43 -5.91 19.44 -4.51
N ARG A 44 -5.47 19.88 -3.33
CA ARG A 44 -5.31 19.01 -2.15
C ARG A 44 -6.61 18.37 -1.71
N GLU A 45 -7.70 19.12 -1.65
CA GLU A 45 -9.00 18.59 -1.20
C GLU A 45 -9.51 17.49 -2.15
N GLN A 46 -9.46 17.75 -3.46
CA GLN A 46 -9.85 16.78 -4.48
C GLN A 46 -8.95 15.54 -4.42
N SER A 47 -7.63 15.74 -4.37
CA SER A 47 -6.66 14.65 -4.30
C SER A 47 -6.84 13.79 -3.04
N LYS A 48 -7.18 14.41 -1.90
CA LYS A 48 -7.49 13.71 -0.66
C LYS A 48 -8.73 12.83 -0.82
N LYS A 49 -9.82 13.40 -1.36
CA LYS A 49 -11.08 12.67 -1.62
C LYS A 49 -10.86 11.49 -2.54
N THR A 50 -10.13 11.68 -3.64
CA THR A 50 -9.83 10.59 -4.58
C THR A 50 -9.00 9.49 -3.90
N CYS A 51 -7.95 9.86 -3.15
CA CYS A 51 -7.11 8.88 -2.45
C CYS A 51 -7.90 8.09 -1.39
N GLU A 52 -8.65 8.78 -0.53
CA GLU A 52 -9.48 8.12 0.47
C GLU A 52 -10.56 7.22 -0.15
N CYS A 53 -11.16 7.63 -1.27
CA CYS A 53 -12.12 6.81 -2.00
C CYS A 53 -11.48 5.50 -2.47
N THR A 54 -10.29 5.59 -3.09
CA THR A 54 -9.56 4.41 -3.55
C THR A 54 -9.22 3.47 -2.40
N VAL A 55 -8.71 4.02 -1.29
CA VAL A 55 -8.41 3.24 -0.08
C VAL A 55 -9.66 2.56 0.47
N LYS A 56 -10.78 3.28 0.61
CA LYS A 56 -12.02 2.70 1.16
C LYS A 56 -12.61 1.59 0.28
N LYS A 57 -12.39 1.65 -1.05
CA LYS A 57 -12.90 0.66 -2.01
C LYS A 57 -11.94 -0.49 -2.31
N THR A 58 -10.69 -0.39 -1.91
CA THR A 58 -9.70 -1.45 -2.11
C THR A 58 -10.02 -2.65 -1.22
N ASP A 59 -10.04 -3.85 -1.81
CA ASP A 59 -10.16 -5.10 -1.07
C ASP A 59 -8.77 -5.53 -0.59
N TYR A 60 -8.43 -5.16 0.65
CA TYR A 60 -7.12 -5.44 1.25
C TYR A 60 -6.89 -6.92 1.56
N GLU A 61 -7.96 -7.70 1.73
CA GLU A 61 -7.84 -9.16 1.89
C GLU A 61 -7.40 -9.79 0.57
N LYS A 62 -7.98 -9.37 -0.56
CA LYS A 62 -7.48 -9.73 -1.88
C LYS A 62 -6.04 -9.29 -2.10
N VAL A 63 -5.67 -8.07 -1.67
CA VAL A 63 -4.29 -7.59 -1.79
C VAL A 63 -3.32 -8.50 -1.03
N LEU A 64 -3.65 -8.88 0.20
CA LEU A 64 -2.84 -9.80 1.00
C LEU A 64 -2.77 -11.22 0.40
N ALA A 65 -3.88 -11.73 -0.12
CA ALA A 65 -3.91 -13.02 -0.80
C ALA A 65 -3.04 -13.02 -2.07
N ALA A 66 -3.11 -11.94 -2.86
CA ALA A 66 -2.28 -11.74 -4.04
C ALA A 66 -0.79 -11.61 -3.70
N GLN A 67 -0.42 -10.95 -2.59
CA GLN A 67 0.99 -10.89 -2.15
C GLN A 67 1.55 -12.27 -1.82
N LYS A 68 0.73 -13.19 -1.31
CA LYS A 68 1.14 -14.56 -0.98
C LYS A 68 1.23 -15.46 -2.22
N THR A 69 0.35 -15.24 -3.20
CA THR A 69 0.19 -16.11 -4.38
C THR A 69 0.87 -15.58 -5.63
N GLY A 70 1.23 -14.30 -5.66
CA GLY A 70 1.74 -13.59 -6.83
C GLY A 70 0.69 -13.26 -7.89
N ASN A 71 -0.59 -13.58 -7.67
CA ASN A 71 -1.65 -13.32 -8.64
C ASN A 71 -2.16 -11.87 -8.53
N THR A 72 -1.71 -11.00 -9.42
CA THR A 72 -2.07 -9.57 -9.41
C THR A 72 -3.01 -9.14 -10.53
N GLU A 73 -3.44 -10.05 -11.42
CA GLU A 73 -4.30 -9.68 -12.57
C GLU A 73 -5.64 -9.11 -12.10
N GLU A 74 -6.31 -9.79 -11.18
CA GLU A 74 -7.57 -9.31 -10.61
C GLU A 74 -7.40 -7.98 -9.87
N LEU A 75 -6.27 -7.81 -9.17
CA LEU A 75 -5.98 -6.55 -8.48
C LEU A 75 -5.83 -5.38 -9.44
N GLN A 76 -5.23 -5.59 -10.61
CA GLN A 76 -5.10 -4.53 -11.61
C GLN A 76 -6.46 -4.14 -12.18
N ALA A 77 -7.31 -5.11 -12.49
CA ALA A 77 -8.67 -4.84 -12.97
C ALA A 77 -9.49 -4.08 -11.92
N ASP A 78 -9.44 -4.52 -10.66
CA ASP A 78 -10.11 -3.86 -9.54
C ASP A 78 -9.57 -2.44 -9.33
N ALA A 79 -8.24 -2.24 -9.40
CA ALA A 79 -7.61 -0.93 -9.27
C ALA A 79 -8.06 0.04 -10.37
N VAL A 80 -8.14 -0.39 -11.63
CA VAL A 80 -8.61 0.45 -12.74
C VAL A 80 -10.07 0.84 -12.54
N LYS A 81 -10.92 -0.11 -12.14
CA LYS A 81 -12.34 0.15 -11.87
C LYS A 81 -12.51 1.15 -10.73
N ILE A 82 -11.82 0.93 -9.61
CA ILE A 82 -11.86 1.82 -8.45
C ILE A 82 -11.36 3.21 -8.83
N ALA A 83 -10.26 3.31 -9.60
CA ALA A 83 -9.74 4.60 -10.05
C ALA A 83 -10.74 5.36 -10.92
N GLN A 84 -11.44 4.69 -11.84
CA GLN A 84 -12.50 5.31 -12.65
C GLN A 84 -13.65 5.81 -11.79
N GLU A 85 -14.15 4.97 -10.86
CA GLU A 85 -15.24 5.34 -9.96
C GLU A 85 -14.86 6.51 -9.05
N CYS A 86 -13.64 6.51 -8.50
CA CYS A 86 -13.19 7.54 -7.58
C CYS A 86 -12.78 8.83 -8.29
N ALA A 87 -12.28 8.77 -9.53
CA ALA A 87 -12.05 9.96 -10.35
C ALA A 87 -13.39 10.67 -10.66
N LEU A 88 -14.40 9.92 -11.10
CA LEU A 88 -15.75 10.45 -11.38
C LEU A 88 -16.46 10.98 -10.12
N ALA A 89 -16.28 10.34 -8.96
CA ALA A 89 -16.87 10.79 -7.71
C ALA A 89 -16.17 12.02 -7.09
N SER A 90 -15.00 12.38 -7.61
CA SER A 90 -14.20 13.53 -7.14
C SER A 90 -14.27 14.76 -8.06
N MET A 91 -15.03 14.67 -9.16
CA MET A 91 -15.40 15.80 -10.02
C MET A 91 -16.69 16.45 -9.53
#